data_AF-A0A4R6LDS8-F1
#
_entry.id   AF-A0A4R6LDS8-F1
#
_cell.length_a   1.000
_cell.length_b   1.000
_cell.length_c   1.000
_cell.angle_alpha   90.00
_cell.angle_beta   90.00
_cell.angle_gamma   90.00
#
_symmetry.space_group_name_H-M   'P 1'
#
loop_
_entity.id
_entity.type
_entity.pdbx_description
1 polymer ?
#
loop_
_entity_poly.entity_id
_entity_poly.type
_entity_poly.pdbx_seq_one_letter_code
_entity_poly.pdbx_strand_id
1 'polypeptide(L)'
;MKFGQLENKEVIKITININSDLIDKFRDKVNENHMFYELYRSNAGKNKWNIICSAMDWLTVVSKGITKINIKNDNGFASNHLLSLNCMQYIVAIDILLESIKQLYRVLDGEDNYPLNKDKSIFKQSEISDDKYFKHIRAVFGTHPVNLKSVDGIRKNNDEKFYASWSTSVLLDYDFSVFLYSNKPEKENIKFGFDIEKINEYAQKRYNLLNDLIKKVDIVIQDHISNKKKIDIKENKNPIKQLEILIKENEERISSQYGYAHQLNYLYRLLKVDIKDDEWKPIIDNYKDCNAP
;
A
#
# COMPACT_ATOMS: atom_id res chain seq x y z
N MET A 1 -1.33 -51.62 -29.52
CA MET A 1 -1.71 -50.21 -29.28
C MET A 1 -0.56 -49.54 -28.55
N LYS A 2 0.15 -48.60 -29.20
CA LYS A 2 1.32 -47.93 -28.61
C LYS A 2 0.84 -46.97 -27.51
N PHE A 3 1.38 -47.14 -26.30
CA PHE A 3 1.29 -46.15 -25.25
C PHE A 3 2.05 -44.90 -25.71
N GLY A 4 1.31 -43.82 -25.96
CA GLY A 4 1.89 -42.52 -26.25
C GLY A 4 2.67 -42.02 -25.03
N GLN A 5 3.92 -41.64 -25.28
CA GLN A 5 4.75 -40.93 -24.32
C GLN A 5 4.02 -39.66 -23.90
N LEU A 6 3.75 -39.52 -22.60
CA LEU A 6 3.38 -38.25 -22.00
C LEU A 6 4.58 -37.32 -22.17
N GLU A 7 4.45 -36.34 -23.05
CA GLU A 7 5.40 -35.24 -23.16
C GLU A 7 5.54 -34.57 -21.79
N ASN A 8 6.79 -34.39 -21.36
CA ASN A 8 7.14 -33.57 -20.21
C ASN A 8 6.63 -32.15 -20.46
N LYS A 9 5.43 -31.83 -19.99
CA LYS A 9 5.03 -30.43 -19.79
C LYS A 9 6.07 -29.81 -18.87
N GLU A 10 6.73 -28.75 -19.36
CA GLU A 10 7.58 -27.88 -18.56
C GLU A 10 6.89 -27.57 -17.24
N VAL A 11 7.66 -27.53 -16.16
CA VAL A 11 7.16 -27.19 -14.82
C VAL A 11 6.62 -25.75 -14.90
N ILE A 12 5.32 -25.62 -15.14
CA ILE A 12 4.63 -24.33 -15.12
C ILE A 12 4.96 -23.70 -13.77
N LYS A 13 5.52 -22.50 -13.80
CA LYS A 13 5.82 -21.72 -12.60
C LYS A 13 4.50 -21.18 -12.07
N ILE A 14 3.77 -22.07 -11.39
CA ILE A 14 2.42 -21.86 -10.88
C ILE A 14 2.40 -20.70 -9.86
N THR A 15 3.51 -20.47 -9.16
CA THR A 15 3.62 -19.47 -8.12
C THR A 15 4.17 -18.14 -8.63
N ILE A 16 3.55 -17.03 -8.21
CA ILE A 16 3.99 -15.68 -8.53
C ILE A 16 5.46 -15.42 -8.14
N ASN A 17 6.18 -14.71 -9.00
CA ASN A 17 7.53 -14.25 -8.74
C ASN A 17 7.52 -12.80 -8.23
N ILE A 18 7.21 -12.61 -6.95
CA ILE A 18 7.33 -11.32 -6.27
C ILE A 18 8.75 -11.17 -5.73
N ASN A 19 9.42 -10.06 -6.07
CA ASN A 19 10.70 -9.71 -5.44
C ASN A 19 10.46 -9.22 -4.00
N SER A 20 10.76 -10.07 -3.01
CA SER A 20 10.61 -9.74 -1.59
C SER A 20 11.46 -8.54 -1.16
N ASP A 21 12.57 -8.26 -1.85
CA ASP A 21 13.48 -7.17 -1.48
C ASP A 21 12.91 -5.80 -1.85
N LEU A 22 11.92 -5.74 -2.75
CA LEU A 22 11.33 -4.46 -3.18
C LEU A 22 10.56 -3.78 -2.03
N ILE A 23 9.85 -4.55 -1.20
CA ILE A 23 9.17 -3.97 -0.03
C ILE A 23 10.18 -3.53 1.03
N ASP A 24 11.29 -4.25 1.19
CA ASP A 24 12.34 -3.87 2.14
C ASP A 24 13.01 -2.56 1.66
N LYS A 25 13.29 -2.41 0.36
CA LYS A 25 13.75 -1.13 -0.23
C LYS A 25 12.79 0.04 -0.02
N PHE A 26 11.49 -0.19 -0.19
CA PHE A 26 10.50 0.86 0.08
C PHE A 26 10.47 1.24 1.57
N ARG A 27 10.54 0.25 2.46
CA ARG A 27 10.60 0.46 3.91
C ARG A 27 11.85 1.26 4.30
N ASP A 28 13.01 0.90 3.77
CA ASP A 28 14.24 1.65 4.01
C ASP A 28 14.09 3.09 3.52
N LYS A 29 13.50 3.28 2.34
CA LYS A 29 13.32 4.61 1.75
C LYS A 29 12.44 5.54 2.59
N VAL A 30 11.31 5.06 3.11
CA VAL A 30 10.42 5.88 3.95
C VAL A 30 11.04 6.20 5.32
N ASN A 31 11.99 5.39 5.80
CA ASN A 31 12.65 5.55 7.10
C ASN A 31 14.01 6.27 7.00
N GLU A 32 14.56 6.44 5.79
CA GLU A 32 15.84 7.10 5.55
C GLU A 32 15.86 8.55 6.06
N ASN A 33 14.74 9.28 5.90
CA ASN A 33 14.61 10.67 6.31
C ASN A 33 13.44 10.87 7.27
N HIS A 34 13.75 11.18 8.53
CA HIS A 34 12.75 11.39 9.58
C HIS A 34 11.72 12.48 9.25
N MET A 35 12.05 13.44 8.38
CA MET A 35 11.10 14.45 7.89
C MET A 35 9.88 13.80 7.23
N PHE A 36 10.06 12.68 6.53
CA PHE A 36 8.95 11.99 5.89
C PHE A 36 7.93 11.50 6.91
N TYR A 37 8.39 10.94 8.04
CA TYR A 37 7.52 10.59 9.16
C TYR A 37 6.77 11.82 9.69
N GLU A 38 7.46 12.93 9.93
CA GLU A 38 6.84 14.15 10.45
C GLU A 38 5.75 14.72 9.51
N LEU A 39 5.96 14.65 8.19
CA LEU A 39 4.98 15.09 7.18
C LEU A 39 3.68 14.28 7.20
N TYR A 40 3.72 13.01 7.62
CA TYR A 40 2.59 12.10 7.58
C TYR A 40 2.01 11.71 8.95
N ARG A 41 2.74 11.92 10.06
CA ARG A 41 2.23 11.62 11.42
C ARG A 41 1.06 12.50 11.83
N SER A 42 1.00 13.73 11.30
CA SER A 42 -0.11 14.66 11.50
C SER A 42 -0.35 15.48 10.22
N ASN A 43 -0.99 14.85 9.23
CA ASN A 43 -1.32 15.47 7.95
C ASN A 43 -2.82 15.76 7.87
N ALA A 44 -3.20 17.04 7.79
CA ALA A 44 -4.60 17.48 7.77
C ALA A 44 -5.44 16.91 8.94
N GLY A 45 -4.86 16.88 10.14
CA GLY A 45 -5.50 16.36 11.37
C GLY A 45 -5.62 14.83 11.44
N LYS A 46 -4.98 14.10 10.51
CA LYS A 46 -5.00 12.64 10.47
C LYS A 46 -3.58 12.07 10.52
N ASN A 47 -3.42 10.94 11.19
CA ASN A 47 -2.19 10.16 11.17
C ASN A 47 -2.17 9.27 9.91
N LYS A 48 -1.62 9.81 8.81
CA LYS A 48 -1.45 9.08 7.55
C LYS A 48 -0.25 8.13 7.60
N TRP A 49 0.71 8.36 8.51
CA TRP A 49 1.84 7.46 8.73
C TRP A 49 1.39 6.03 9.09
N ASN A 50 0.37 5.90 9.93
CA ASN A 50 -0.17 4.58 10.29
C ASN A 50 -0.71 3.79 9.09
N ILE A 51 -1.24 4.48 8.06
CA ILE A 51 -1.69 3.83 6.82
C ILE A 51 -0.48 3.30 6.05
N ILE A 52 0.61 4.07 5.98
CA ILE A 52 1.87 3.66 5.35
C ILE A 52 2.45 2.44 6.06
N CYS A 53 2.54 2.45 7.39
CA CYS A 53 3.00 1.31 8.19
C CYS A 53 2.17 0.05 7.94
N SER A 54 0.84 0.17 8.04
CA SER A 54 -0.05 -0.97 7.85
C SER A 54 0.08 -1.57 6.44
N ALA A 55 0.15 -0.73 5.40
CA ALA A 55 0.37 -1.19 4.04
C ALA A 55 1.73 -1.90 3.87
N MET A 56 2.81 -1.37 4.46
CA MET A 56 4.12 -2.02 4.42
C MET A 56 4.12 -3.38 5.12
N ASP A 57 3.49 -3.50 6.29
CA ASP A 57 3.43 -4.75 7.05
C ASP A 57 2.68 -5.83 6.27
N TRP A 58 1.52 -5.49 5.69
CA TRP A 58 0.76 -6.41 4.86
C TRP A 58 1.49 -6.78 3.56
N LEU A 59 2.19 -5.84 2.92
CA LEU A 59 3.03 -6.14 1.76
C LEU A 59 4.18 -7.08 2.13
N THR A 60 4.80 -6.93 3.31
CA THR A 60 5.83 -7.87 3.81
C THR A 60 5.25 -9.26 4.04
N VAL A 61 4.06 -9.35 4.66
CA VAL A 61 3.37 -10.63 4.87
C VAL A 61 3.09 -11.32 3.54
N VAL A 62 2.52 -10.60 2.57
CA VAL A 62 2.17 -11.20 1.28
C VAL A 62 3.43 -11.54 0.48
N SER A 63 4.40 -10.64 0.35
CA SER A 63 5.59 -10.88 -0.49
C SER A 63 6.43 -12.07 0.00
N LYS A 64 6.52 -12.25 1.33
CA LYS A 64 7.28 -13.36 1.95
C LYS A 64 6.44 -14.62 2.16
N GLY A 65 5.11 -14.52 2.17
CA GLY A 65 4.19 -15.60 2.49
C GLY A 65 3.53 -16.27 1.28
N ILE A 66 3.23 -15.52 0.22
CA ILE A 66 2.43 -15.99 -0.92
C ILE A 66 3.07 -17.18 -1.65
N THR A 67 4.40 -17.25 -1.68
CA THR A 67 5.14 -18.35 -2.30
C THR A 67 5.01 -19.67 -1.58
N LYS A 68 4.54 -19.65 -0.33
CA LYS A 68 4.33 -20.83 0.52
C LYS A 68 2.92 -21.43 0.35
N ILE A 69 2.02 -20.77 -0.38
CA ILE A 69 0.67 -21.27 -0.61
C ILE A 69 0.72 -22.33 -1.73
N ASN A 70 0.45 -23.59 -1.39
CA ASN A 70 0.48 -24.67 -2.38
C ASN A 70 -0.79 -24.70 -3.23
N ILE A 71 -0.71 -24.13 -4.42
CA ILE A 71 -1.78 -24.14 -5.43
C ILE A 71 -1.51 -25.13 -6.57
N LYS A 72 -0.58 -26.07 -6.38
CA LYS A 72 -0.36 -27.19 -7.31
C LYS A 72 -1.35 -28.31 -7.05
N ASN A 73 -1.83 -28.95 -8.11
CA ASN A 73 -2.64 -30.15 -8.00
C ASN A 73 -1.76 -31.40 -8.13
N ASP A 74 -1.29 -31.93 -7.01
CA ASP A 74 -0.41 -33.10 -6.99
C ASP A 74 -1.21 -34.43 -7.00
N ASN A 75 -2.55 -34.40 -6.86
CA ASN A 75 -3.39 -35.58 -6.58
C ASN A 75 -4.32 -36.02 -7.73
N GLY A 76 -4.10 -35.55 -8.96
CA GLY A 76 -4.90 -35.96 -10.14
C GLY A 76 -6.35 -35.47 -10.10
N PHE A 77 -7.29 -36.25 -10.65
CA PHE A 77 -8.69 -35.88 -10.92
C PHE A 77 -9.62 -35.85 -9.67
N ALA A 78 -9.11 -36.13 -8.47
CA ALA A 78 -9.93 -36.17 -7.26
C ALA A 78 -10.23 -34.77 -6.69
N SER A 79 -11.42 -34.60 -6.10
CA SER A 79 -11.81 -33.36 -5.42
C SER A 79 -10.85 -33.02 -4.28
N ASN A 80 -10.06 -31.96 -4.44
CA ASN A 80 -9.08 -31.53 -3.46
C ASN A 80 -9.60 -30.28 -2.72
N HIS A 81 -10.35 -30.48 -1.64
CA HIS A 81 -10.89 -29.39 -0.82
C HIS A 81 -9.79 -28.47 -0.27
N LEU A 82 -8.62 -29.02 0.07
CA LEU A 82 -7.46 -28.25 0.50
C LEU A 82 -6.97 -27.33 -0.62
N LEU A 83 -6.94 -27.81 -1.86
CA LEU A 83 -6.59 -26.98 -3.01
C LEU A 83 -7.60 -25.83 -3.22
N SER A 84 -8.89 -26.04 -2.97
CA SER A 84 -9.88 -24.96 -2.99
C SER A 84 -9.60 -23.90 -1.92
N LEU A 85 -9.24 -24.32 -0.70
CA LEU A 85 -8.85 -23.40 0.38
C LEU A 85 -7.55 -22.66 0.06
N ASN A 86 -6.55 -23.34 -0.51
CA ASN A 86 -5.30 -22.71 -0.93
C ASN A 86 -5.52 -21.70 -2.07
N CYS A 87 -6.40 -22.00 -3.02
CA CYS A 87 -6.83 -21.08 -4.08
C CYS A 87 -7.46 -19.82 -3.47
N MET A 88 -8.40 -19.97 -2.54
CA MET A 88 -9.00 -18.85 -1.80
C MET A 88 -7.94 -18.01 -1.09
N GLN A 89 -7.03 -18.65 -0.35
CA GLN A 89 -5.95 -17.97 0.37
C GLN A 89 -5.04 -17.19 -0.59
N TYR A 90 -4.72 -17.77 -1.75
CA TYR A 90 -3.90 -17.14 -2.78
C TYR A 90 -4.54 -15.86 -3.33
N ILE A 91 -5.81 -15.95 -3.73
CA ILE A 91 -6.55 -14.80 -4.28
C ILE A 91 -6.73 -13.70 -3.22
N VAL A 92 -7.00 -14.06 -1.96
CA VAL A 92 -7.09 -13.09 -0.85
C VAL A 92 -5.75 -12.43 -0.58
N ALA A 93 -4.64 -13.16 -0.61
CA ALA A 93 -3.30 -12.57 -0.44
C ALA A 93 -3.00 -11.53 -1.52
N ILE A 94 -3.39 -11.78 -2.77
CA ILE A 94 -3.23 -10.82 -3.87
C ILE A 94 -4.14 -9.60 -3.69
N ASP A 95 -5.36 -9.77 -3.19
CA ASP A 95 -6.25 -8.64 -2.86
C ASP A 95 -5.64 -7.74 -1.78
N ILE A 96 -5.04 -8.33 -0.73
CA ILE A 96 -4.31 -7.59 0.31
C ILE A 96 -3.14 -6.81 -0.28
N LEU A 97 -2.38 -7.42 -1.20
CA LEU A 97 -1.29 -6.74 -1.90
C LEU A 97 -1.80 -5.54 -2.70
N LEU A 98 -2.85 -5.73 -3.50
CA LEU A 98 -3.46 -4.66 -4.29
C LEU A 98 -3.94 -3.50 -3.41
N GLU A 99 -4.68 -3.82 -2.36
CA GLU A 99 -5.24 -2.81 -1.46
C GLU A 99 -4.12 -2.04 -0.76
N SER A 100 -3.06 -2.73 -0.31
CA SER A 100 -1.90 -2.09 0.31
C SER A 100 -1.22 -1.11 -0.65
N ILE A 101 -1.00 -1.48 -1.91
CA ILE A 101 -0.45 -0.58 -2.93
C ILE A 101 -1.36 0.63 -3.15
N LYS A 102 -2.67 0.43 -3.27
CA LYS A 102 -3.63 1.52 -3.44
C LYS A 102 -3.67 2.47 -2.27
N GLN A 103 -3.59 1.96 -1.04
CA GLN A 103 -3.51 2.80 0.16
C GLN A 103 -2.24 3.65 0.18
N LEU A 104 -1.10 3.11 -0.28
CA LEU A 104 0.12 3.90 -0.44
C LEU A 104 -0.05 5.01 -1.48
N TYR A 105 -0.60 4.73 -2.67
CA TYR A 105 -0.90 5.78 -3.66
C TYR A 105 -1.86 6.83 -3.12
N ARG A 106 -2.92 6.40 -2.44
CA ARG A 106 -3.89 7.31 -1.83
C ARG A 106 -3.23 8.31 -0.89
N VAL A 107 -2.26 7.85 -0.10
CA VAL A 107 -1.55 8.69 0.87
C VAL A 107 -0.49 9.56 0.22
N LEU A 108 0.32 9.01 -0.69
CA LEU A 108 1.50 9.68 -1.25
C LEU A 108 1.23 10.49 -2.52
N ASP A 109 0.19 10.15 -3.25
CA ASP A 109 -0.12 10.74 -4.56
C ASP A 109 -1.57 11.25 -4.64
N GLY A 110 -2.46 10.85 -3.74
CA GLY A 110 -3.86 11.28 -3.68
C GLY A 110 -4.85 10.21 -4.15
N GLU A 111 -6.13 10.40 -3.81
CA GLU A 111 -7.18 9.38 -3.99
C GLU A 111 -7.39 8.93 -5.44
N ASP A 112 -7.22 9.82 -6.42
CA ASP A 112 -7.52 9.54 -7.83
C ASP A 112 -6.29 9.18 -8.68
N ASN A 113 -5.10 9.20 -8.11
CA ASN A 113 -3.83 9.12 -8.85
C ASN A 113 -3.24 7.70 -8.96
N TYR A 114 -4.00 6.66 -8.60
CA TYR A 114 -3.59 5.28 -8.83
C TYR A 114 -3.49 4.98 -10.34
N PRO A 115 -2.29 4.66 -10.88
CA PRO A 115 -2.04 4.70 -12.33
C PRO A 115 -2.71 3.56 -13.13
N LEU A 116 -3.14 2.48 -12.46
CA LEU A 116 -3.75 1.31 -13.11
C LEU A 116 -5.28 1.24 -12.92
N ASN A 117 -5.94 2.33 -12.47
CA ASN A 117 -7.38 2.35 -12.19
C ASN A 117 -8.26 1.90 -13.39
N LYS A 118 -7.83 2.21 -14.61
CA LYS A 118 -8.48 1.91 -15.88
C LYS A 118 -7.75 0.83 -16.70
N ASP A 119 -6.71 0.22 -16.15
CA ASP A 119 -5.93 -0.81 -16.82
C ASP A 119 -6.81 -2.01 -17.21
N LYS A 120 -6.61 -2.53 -18.41
CA LYS A 120 -7.33 -3.68 -18.99
C LYS A 120 -6.39 -4.67 -19.66
N SER A 121 -5.07 -4.49 -19.51
CA SER A 121 -4.09 -5.19 -20.33
C SER A 121 -3.99 -6.68 -20.02
N ILE A 122 -4.36 -7.09 -18.80
CA ILE A 122 -4.14 -8.47 -18.33
C ILE A 122 -5.33 -9.35 -18.69
N PHE A 123 -6.53 -9.02 -18.21
CA PHE A 123 -7.71 -9.85 -18.40
C PHE A 123 -8.53 -9.50 -19.64
N LYS A 124 -8.20 -8.36 -20.29
CA LYS A 124 -8.77 -7.92 -21.58
C LYS A 124 -10.31 -7.85 -21.59
N GLN A 125 -10.92 -7.54 -20.44
CA GLN A 125 -12.36 -7.33 -20.35
C GLN A 125 -12.74 -6.03 -21.08
N SER A 126 -13.76 -6.09 -21.93
CA SER A 126 -14.19 -4.96 -22.77
C SER A 126 -14.72 -3.79 -21.94
N GLU A 127 -15.53 -4.05 -20.93
CA GLU A 127 -16.27 -3.01 -20.19
C GLU A 127 -15.57 -2.58 -18.90
N ILE A 128 -14.95 -3.50 -18.16
CA ILE A 128 -14.42 -3.26 -16.82
C ILE A 128 -12.89 -3.32 -16.76
N SER A 129 -12.28 -2.61 -15.80
CA SER A 129 -10.83 -2.67 -15.58
C SER A 129 -10.42 -4.00 -14.96
N ASP A 130 -9.13 -4.31 -15.09
CA ASP A 130 -8.52 -5.50 -14.50
C ASP A 130 -8.77 -5.57 -12.99
N ASP A 131 -8.79 -4.43 -12.29
CA ASP A 131 -9.09 -4.38 -10.86
C ASP A 131 -10.54 -4.71 -10.52
N LYS A 132 -11.48 -4.29 -11.37
CA LYS A 132 -12.90 -4.64 -11.20
C LYS A 132 -13.12 -6.13 -11.51
N TYR A 133 -12.47 -6.64 -12.54
CA TYR A 133 -12.55 -8.05 -12.90
C TYR A 133 -11.88 -8.95 -11.84
N PHE A 134 -10.72 -8.56 -11.32
CA PHE A 134 -10.07 -9.28 -10.22
C PHE A 134 -10.93 -9.29 -8.95
N LYS A 135 -11.60 -8.17 -8.63
CA LYS A 135 -12.60 -8.15 -7.52
C LYS A 135 -13.73 -9.15 -7.74
N HIS A 136 -14.16 -9.37 -8.97
CA HIS A 136 -15.15 -10.39 -9.31
C HIS A 136 -14.56 -11.81 -9.13
N ILE A 137 -13.35 -12.08 -9.64
CA ILE A 137 -12.63 -13.35 -9.39
C ILE A 137 -12.55 -13.63 -7.88
N ARG A 138 -12.15 -12.65 -7.06
CA ARG A 138 -12.08 -12.77 -5.60
C ARG A 138 -13.45 -13.02 -4.95
N ALA A 139 -14.51 -12.44 -5.48
CA ALA A 139 -15.86 -12.72 -5.02
C ALA A 139 -16.23 -14.18 -5.30
N VAL A 140 -15.95 -14.67 -6.52
CA VAL A 140 -16.27 -16.04 -6.97
C VAL A 140 -15.45 -17.10 -6.23
N PHE A 141 -14.14 -16.90 -6.09
CA PHE A 141 -13.20 -17.91 -5.60
C PHE A 141 -12.85 -17.80 -4.11
N GLY A 142 -13.43 -16.86 -3.36
CA GLY A 142 -13.08 -16.71 -1.95
C GLY A 142 -14.12 -16.02 -1.09
N THR A 143 -14.38 -14.74 -1.35
CA THR A 143 -15.02 -13.88 -0.32
C THR A 143 -16.53 -13.85 -0.35
N HIS A 144 -17.14 -14.09 -1.51
CA HIS A 144 -18.61 -14.03 -1.68
C HIS A 144 -19.16 -15.11 -2.63
N PRO A 145 -18.69 -16.38 -2.57
CA PRO A 145 -19.05 -17.39 -3.55
C PRO A 145 -20.57 -17.65 -3.61
N VAL A 146 -21.29 -17.44 -2.51
CA VAL A 146 -22.73 -17.71 -2.39
C VAL A 146 -23.63 -16.45 -2.51
N ASN A 147 -23.09 -15.31 -2.98
CA ASN A 147 -23.88 -14.08 -3.14
C ASN A 147 -23.33 -13.19 -4.25
N LEU A 148 -23.25 -13.73 -5.46
CA LEU A 148 -22.75 -13.02 -6.64
C LEU A 148 -23.90 -12.31 -7.37
N LYS A 149 -23.59 -11.16 -7.97
CA LYS A 149 -24.56 -10.30 -8.69
C LYS A 149 -24.33 -10.25 -10.21
N SER A 150 -23.37 -11.04 -10.70
CA SER A 150 -22.93 -11.06 -12.10
C SER A 150 -22.11 -12.32 -12.36
N VAL A 151 -21.97 -12.70 -13.62
CA VAL A 151 -21.14 -13.83 -14.06
C VAL A 151 -19.72 -13.41 -14.45
N ASP A 152 -19.56 -12.15 -14.84
CA ASP A 152 -18.36 -11.56 -15.45
C ASP A 152 -17.89 -10.27 -14.73
N GLY A 153 -18.53 -9.92 -13.61
CA GLY A 153 -18.29 -8.67 -12.87
C GLY A 153 -19.15 -7.49 -13.34
N ILE A 154 -20.03 -7.69 -14.33
CA ILE A 154 -20.93 -6.67 -14.88
C ILE A 154 -22.37 -7.03 -14.49
N ARG A 155 -23.01 -6.18 -13.69
CA ARG A 155 -24.40 -6.39 -13.27
C ARG A 155 -25.35 -6.03 -14.40
N LYS A 156 -25.93 -7.04 -15.06
CA LYS A 156 -26.88 -6.88 -16.18
C LYS A 156 -28.34 -6.79 -15.72
N ASN A 157 -28.69 -7.47 -14.62
CA ASN A 157 -30.03 -7.48 -14.05
C ASN A 157 -29.94 -7.38 -12.52
N ASN A 158 -30.86 -6.64 -11.89
CA ASN A 158 -30.86 -6.46 -10.45
C ASN A 158 -31.36 -7.68 -9.66
N ASP A 159 -32.20 -8.52 -10.27
CA ASP A 159 -32.86 -9.66 -9.61
C ASP A 159 -32.13 -10.99 -9.79
N GLU A 160 -31.12 -11.01 -10.64
CA GLU A 160 -30.34 -12.21 -10.90
C GLU A 160 -29.19 -12.35 -9.89
N LYS A 161 -29.10 -13.55 -9.31
CA LYS A 161 -28.06 -13.91 -8.34
C LYS A 161 -27.38 -15.20 -8.79
N PHE A 162 -26.10 -15.30 -8.46
CA PHE A 162 -25.31 -16.49 -8.76
C PHE A 162 -24.62 -17.04 -7.52
N TYR A 163 -24.37 -18.34 -7.53
CA TYR A 163 -23.74 -19.10 -6.46
C TYR A 163 -22.65 -19.99 -7.06
N ALA A 164 -21.41 -19.86 -6.60
CA ALA A 164 -20.28 -20.62 -7.09
C ALA A 164 -20.16 -21.97 -6.38
N SER A 165 -19.81 -23.01 -7.14
CA SER A 165 -19.36 -24.30 -6.61
C SER A 165 -17.98 -24.18 -5.93
N TRP A 166 -17.50 -25.27 -5.32
CA TRP A 166 -16.09 -25.34 -4.94
C TRP A 166 -15.20 -25.22 -6.18
N SER A 167 -14.01 -24.63 -5.99
CA SER A 167 -13.03 -24.48 -7.05
C SER A 167 -12.29 -25.77 -7.34
N THR A 168 -12.04 -26.03 -8.63
CA THR A 168 -11.35 -27.23 -9.12
C THR A 168 -10.37 -26.88 -10.23
N SER A 169 -9.25 -27.61 -10.27
CA SER A 169 -8.22 -27.53 -11.31
C SER A 169 -8.35 -28.66 -12.36
N VAL A 170 -9.47 -29.39 -12.32
CA VAL A 170 -9.69 -30.58 -13.16
C VAL A 170 -10.39 -30.24 -14.48
N LEU A 171 -11.09 -29.09 -14.56
CA LEU A 171 -11.81 -28.71 -15.77
C LEU A 171 -10.86 -28.00 -16.75
N LEU A 172 -10.58 -28.64 -17.89
CA LEU A 172 -9.50 -28.35 -18.84
C LEU A 172 -9.39 -26.93 -19.44
N ASP A 173 -10.32 -26.02 -19.16
CA ASP A 173 -10.34 -24.69 -19.81
C ASP A 173 -9.59 -23.63 -18.99
N TYR A 174 -9.31 -23.91 -17.71
CA TYR A 174 -8.69 -22.97 -16.77
C TYR A 174 -7.85 -23.74 -15.74
N ASP A 175 -6.84 -23.08 -15.17
CA ASP A 175 -6.09 -23.63 -14.03
C ASP A 175 -6.97 -23.80 -12.78
N PHE A 176 -7.92 -22.88 -12.60
CA PHE A 176 -8.96 -22.96 -11.58
C PHE A 176 -10.32 -22.57 -12.15
N SER A 177 -11.34 -23.33 -11.79
CA SER A 177 -12.69 -23.12 -12.30
C SER A 177 -13.76 -23.49 -11.28
N VAL A 178 -14.95 -22.94 -11.47
CA VAL A 178 -16.18 -23.22 -10.73
C VAL A 178 -17.35 -23.31 -11.72
N PHE A 179 -18.45 -23.91 -11.26
CA PHE A 179 -19.76 -23.67 -11.85
C PHE A 179 -20.46 -22.55 -11.09
N LEU A 180 -21.08 -21.63 -11.83
CA LEU A 180 -21.97 -20.61 -11.30
C LEU A 180 -23.41 -21.06 -11.52
N TYR A 181 -24.10 -21.34 -10.42
CA TYR A 181 -25.53 -21.67 -10.37
C TYR A 181 -26.36 -20.39 -10.38
N SER A 182 -27.35 -20.29 -11.26
CA SER A 182 -28.30 -19.17 -11.26
C SER A 182 -29.41 -19.40 -10.24
N ASN A 183 -29.98 -18.31 -9.68
CA ASN A 183 -31.23 -18.37 -8.92
C ASN A 183 -32.47 -18.61 -9.81
N LYS A 184 -32.30 -18.61 -11.13
CA LYS A 184 -33.37 -18.82 -12.11
C LYS A 184 -33.39 -20.28 -12.59
N PRO A 185 -34.51 -21.02 -12.44
CA PRO A 185 -34.57 -22.46 -12.72
C PRO A 185 -34.34 -22.80 -14.20
N GLU A 186 -34.63 -21.88 -15.11
CA GLU A 186 -34.49 -22.06 -16.56
C GLU A 186 -33.06 -21.84 -17.08
N LYS A 187 -32.12 -21.41 -16.23
CA LYS A 187 -30.75 -21.08 -16.65
C LYS A 187 -29.78 -22.21 -16.39
N GLU A 188 -28.97 -22.51 -17.39
CA GLU A 188 -27.88 -23.47 -17.27
C GLU A 188 -26.75 -22.95 -16.36
N ASN A 189 -25.97 -23.90 -15.84
CA ASN A 189 -24.80 -23.60 -15.03
C ASN A 189 -23.70 -23.01 -15.92
N ILE A 190 -23.11 -21.91 -15.47
CA ILE A 190 -22.07 -21.21 -16.24
C ILE A 190 -20.70 -21.62 -15.70
N LYS A 191 -19.82 -22.10 -16.56
CA LYS A 191 -18.42 -22.33 -16.19
C LYS A 191 -17.69 -20.99 -16.10
N PHE A 192 -17.01 -20.76 -14.98
CA PHE A 192 -16.17 -19.58 -14.78
C PHE A 192 -14.81 -20.02 -14.25
N GLY A 193 -13.73 -19.37 -14.68
CA GLY A 193 -12.39 -19.71 -14.24
C GLY A 193 -11.36 -18.64 -14.54
N PHE A 194 -10.13 -18.91 -14.12
CA PHE A 194 -8.98 -18.04 -14.39
C PHE A 194 -7.72 -18.86 -14.63
N ASP A 195 -6.80 -18.26 -15.39
CA ASP A 195 -5.44 -18.75 -15.57
C ASP A 195 -4.52 -18.16 -14.50
N ILE A 196 -3.74 -19.01 -13.84
CA ILE A 196 -2.90 -18.60 -12.73
C ILE A 196 -1.79 -17.66 -13.18
N GLU A 197 -1.31 -17.84 -14.42
CA GLU A 197 -0.34 -16.96 -15.03
C GLU A 197 -0.88 -15.52 -15.15
N LYS A 198 -2.15 -15.36 -15.54
CA LYS A 198 -2.79 -14.03 -15.63
C LYS A 198 -2.96 -13.40 -14.25
N ILE A 199 -3.27 -14.19 -13.23
CA ILE A 199 -3.30 -13.72 -11.84
C ILE A 199 -1.89 -13.27 -11.38
N ASN A 200 -0.85 -14.01 -11.77
CA ASN A 200 0.53 -13.69 -11.43
C ASN A 200 0.99 -12.41 -12.13
N GLU A 201 0.72 -12.27 -13.43
CA GLU A 201 0.98 -11.04 -14.21
C GLU A 201 0.26 -9.84 -13.60
N TYR A 202 -1.03 -10.01 -13.27
CA TYR A 202 -1.85 -8.99 -12.63
C TYR A 202 -1.17 -8.46 -11.36
N ALA A 203 -0.88 -9.35 -10.42
CA ALA A 203 -0.31 -9.02 -9.13
C ALA A 203 1.12 -8.44 -9.24
N GLN A 204 1.96 -9.00 -10.12
CA GLN A 204 3.33 -8.51 -10.34
C GLN A 204 3.33 -7.08 -10.89
N LYS A 205 2.46 -6.78 -11.87
CA LYS A 205 2.32 -5.43 -12.44
C LYS A 205 1.98 -4.39 -11.37
N ARG A 206 1.12 -4.76 -10.40
CA ARG A 206 0.71 -3.89 -9.28
C ARG A 206 1.78 -3.75 -8.22
N TYR A 207 2.44 -4.85 -7.86
CA TYR A 207 3.53 -4.84 -6.90
C TYR A 207 4.70 -3.97 -7.38
N ASN A 208 5.00 -4.00 -8.69
CA ASN A 208 6.07 -3.21 -9.29
C ASN A 208 5.86 -1.69 -9.20
N LEU A 209 4.63 -1.22 -8.91
CA LEU A 209 4.37 0.19 -8.64
C LEU A 209 5.07 0.70 -7.36
N LEU A 210 5.56 -0.19 -6.49
CA LEU A 210 6.45 0.22 -5.39
C LEU A 210 7.67 0.98 -5.88
N ASN A 211 8.19 0.70 -7.08
CA ASN A 211 9.31 1.47 -7.64
C ASN A 211 8.96 2.94 -7.85
N ASP A 212 7.72 3.23 -8.23
CA ASP A 212 7.26 4.61 -8.42
C ASP A 212 6.97 5.27 -7.08
N LEU A 213 6.41 4.53 -6.12
CA LEU A 213 6.22 5.02 -4.75
C LEU A 213 7.56 5.33 -4.05
N ILE A 214 8.61 4.54 -4.28
CA ILE A 214 9.97 4.82 -3.80
C ILE A 214 10.44 6.20 -4.30
N LYS A 215 10.30 6.48 -5.60
CA LYS A 215 10.64 7.80 -6.17
C LYS A 215 9.76 8.91 -5.60
N LYS A 216 8.48 8.61 -5.33
CA LYS A 216 7.53 9.57 -4.77
C LYS A 216 7.94 10.03 -3.37
N VAL A 217 8.55 9.15 -2.56
CA VAL A 217 9.11 9.53 -1.25
C VAL A 217 10.13 10.65 -1.39
N ASP A 218 11.08 10.52 -2.33
CA ASP A 218 12.07 11.56 -2.61
C ASP A 218 11.42 12.86 -3.05
N ILE A 219 10.47 12.79 -3.99
CA ILE A 219 9.76 13.96 -4.50
C ILE A 219 9.06 14.72 -3.36
N VAL A 220 8.36 14.02 -2.47
CA VAL A 220 7.67 14.63 -1.32
C VAL A 220 8.64 15.39 -0.42
N ILE A 221 9.81 14.80 -0.12
CA ILE A 221 10.82 15.45 0.71
C ILE A 221 11.40 16.68 0.00
N GLN A 222 11.79 16.54 -1.27
CA GLN A 222 12.40 17.63 -2.03
C GLN A 222 11.43 18.79 -2.26
N ASP A 223 10.16 18.50 -2.54
CA ASP A 223 9.12 19.51 -2.70
C ASP A 223 8.90 20.28 -1.40
N HIS A 224 8.84 19.58 -0.26
CA HIS A 224 8.71 20.23 1.04
C HIS A 224 9.90 21.15 1.34
N ILE A 225 11.14 20.65 1.17
CA ILE A 225 12.35 21.45 1.39
C ILE A 225 12.36 22.67 0.47
N SER A 226 12.08 22.49 -0.82
CA SER A 226 12.09 23.56 -1.82
C SER A 226 11.01 24.60 -1.53
N ASN A 227 9.83 24.19 -1.07
CA ASN A 227 8.77 25.10 -0.69
C ASN A 227 9.10 25.89 0.57
N LYS A 228 9.67 25.24 1.59
CA LYS A 228 10.07 25.93 2.83
C LYS A 228 11.24 26.89 2.59
N LYS A 229 12.22 26.56 1.74
CA LYS A 229 13.34 27.46 1.41
C LYS A 229 12.92 28.79 0.78
N LYS A 230 11.74 28.88 0.17
CA LYS A 230 11.20 30.12 -0.43
C LYS A 230 10.56 31.06 0.59
N ILE A 231 10.37 30.60 1.83
CA ILE A 231 9.73 31.38 2.89
C ILE A 231 10.84 31.97 3.76
N ASP A 232 10.97 33.30 3.71
CA ASP A 232 11.91 34.02 4.58
C ASP A 232 11.48 33.92 6.04
N ILE A 233 12.47 33.74 6.92
CA ILE A 233 12.24 33.78 8.36
C ILE A 233 12.19 35.24 8.78
N LYS A 234 11.10 35.63 9.44
CA LYS A 234 10.96 37.00 9.94
C LYS A 234 12.01 37.29 11.02
N GLU A 235 12.67 38.43 10.90
CA GLU A 235 13.63 38.91 11.89
C GLU A 235 12.97 39.83 12.93
N ASN A 236 13.47 39.76 14.16
CA ASN A 236 13.10 40.61 15.27
C ASN A 236 14.35 40.91 16.10
N LYS A 237 14.54 42.20 16.43
CA LYS A 237 15.67 42.65 17.26
C LYS A 237 15.61 42.18 18.70
N ASN A 238 14.44 41.81 19.22
CA ASN A 238 14.33 41.28 20.57
C ASN A 238 14.67 39.77 20.55
N PRO A 239 15.73 39.32 21.24
CA PRO A 239 16.17 37.92 21.17
C PRO A 239 15.12 36.91 21.61
N ILE A 240 14.33 37.22 22.64
CA ILE A 240 13.25 36.35 23.12
C ILE A 240 12.16 36.22 22.05
N LYS A 241 11.73 37.34 21.45
CA LYS A 241 10.75 37.30 20.36
C LYS A 241 11.30 36.60 19.12
N GLN A 242 12.59 36.75 18.83
CA GLN A 242 13.23 36.03 17.72
C GLN A 242 13.21 34.52 17.96
N LEU A 243 13.49 34.07 19.19
CA LEU A 243 13.39 32.65 19.55
C LEU A 243 11.97 32.12 19.44
N GLU A 244 10.94 32.90 19.82
CA GLU A 244 9.53 32.51 19.63
C GLU A 244 9.19 32.31 18.15
N ILE A 245 9.67 33.21 17.27
CA ILE A 245 9.55 33.05 15.82
C ILE A 245 10.25 31.77 15.36
N LEU A 246 11.51 31.57 15.75
CA LEU A 246 12.30 30.41 15.33
C LEU A 246 11.72 29.07 15.82
N ILE A 247 11.15 29.01 17.03
CA ILE A 247 10.47 27.82 17.54
C ILE A 247 9.29 27.47 16.63
N LYS A 248 8.44 28.46 16.32
CA LYS A 248 7.30 28.29 15.42
C LYS A 248 7.73 27.89 14.00
N GLU A 249 8.78 28.53 13.48
CA GLU A 249 9.34 28.18 12.16
C GLU A 249 9.88 26.74 12.15
N ASN A 250 10.56 26.30 13.20
CA ASN A 250 11.05 24.92 13.32
C ASN A 250 9.88 23.93 13.38
N GLU A 251 8.82 24.25 14.11
CA GLU A 251 7.58 23.46 14.16
C GLU A 251 6.93 23.31 12.77
N GLU A 252 6.80 24.41 12.03
CA GLU A 252 6.14 24.41 10.72
C GLU A 252 7.00 23.82 9.59
N ARG A 253 8.33 23.85 9.73
CA ARG A 253 9.28 23.36 8.72
C ARG A 253 9.71 21.92 8.95
N ILE A 254 9.83 21.51 10.20
CA ILE A 254 10.38 20.20 10.57
C ILE A 254 9.43 19.51 11.53
N SER A 255 9.39 19.95 12.79
CA SER A 255 8.61 19.35 13.87
C SER A 255 8.78 20.14 15.16
N SER A 256 7.84 20.01 16.11
CA SER A 256 7.99 20.50 17.49
C SER A 256 9.01 19.71 18.31
N GLN A 257 9.40 18.52 17.87
CA GLN A 257 10.28 17.63 18.63
C GLN A 257 11.64 17.39 17.97
N TYR A 258 11.84 17.87 16.74
CA TYR A 258 13.03 17.59 15.94
C TYR A 258 13.64 18.86 15.33
N GLY A 259 14.74 18.72 14.60
CA GLY A 259 15.48 19.85 14.04
C GLY A 259 16.22 20.63 15.12
N TYR A 260 15.96 21.92 15.22
CA TYR A 260 16.55 22.80 16.25
C TYR A 260 15.66 22.96 17.48
N ALA A 261 14.57 22.18 17.60
CA ALA A 261 13.60 22.30 18.69
C ALA A 261 14.26 22.32 20.07
N HIS A 262 15.21 21.41 20.33
CA HIS A 262 15.89 21.34 21.63
C HIS A 262 16.75 22.59 21.90
N GLN A 263 17.58 22.99 20.93
CA GLN A 263 18.48 24.14 21.06
C GLN A 263 17.69 25.44 21.22
N LEU A 264 16.63 25.62 20.45
CA LEU A 264 15.76 26.80 20.52
C LEU A 264 15.05 26.88 21.88
N ASN A 265 14.49 25.77 22.36
CA ASN A 265 13.84 25.73 23.67
C ASN A 265 14.84 25.94 24.82
N TYR A 266 16.06 25.41 24.69
CA TYR A 266 17.12 25.63 25.67
C TYR A 266 17.50 27.12 25.76
N LEU A 267 17.78 27.76 24.62
CA LEU A 267 18.10 29.19 24.56
C LEU A 267 16.94 30.05 25.08
N TYR A 268 15.70 29.70 24.71
CA TYR A 268 14.51 30.41 25.17
C TYR A 268 14.37 30.36 26.68
N ARG A 269 14.56 29.18 27.29
CA ARG A 269 14.55 29.02 28.74
C ARG A 269 15.66 29.83 29.39
N LEU A 270 16.89 29.73 28.89
CA LEU A 270 18.06 30.44 29.41
C LEU A 270 17.83 31.97 29.46
N LEU A 271 17.33 32.56 28.38
CA LEU A 271 17.08 34.00 28.30
C LEU A 271 15.87 34.46 29.11
N LYS A 272 14.91 33.57 29.40
CA LYS A 272 13.76 33.86 30.26
C LYS A 272 14.01 33.68 31.75
N VAL A 273 15.13 33.08 32.17
CA VAL A 273 15.41 32.92 33.60
C VAL A 273 15.53 34.31 34.24
N ASP A 274 14.68 34.54 35.23
CA ASP A 274 14.75 35.70 36.12
C ASP A 274 15.68 35.34 37.28
N ILE A 275 16.91 35.85 37.25
CA ILE A 275 17.90 35.62 38.30
C ILE A 275 17.70 36.71 39.35
N LYS A 276 17.12 36.31 40.48
CA LYS A 276 16.78 37.19 41.60
C LYS A 276 17.95 37.49 42.55
N ASP A 277 19.13 36.98 42.24
CA ASP A 277 20.32 37.14 43.06
C ASP A 277 21.07 38.41 42.63
N ASP A 278 21.03 39.43 43.48
CA ASP A 278 21.55 40.78 43.16
C ASP A 278 23.06 40.78 42.92
N GLU A 279 23.78 39.76 43.39
CA GLU A 279 25.23 39.62 43.23
C GLU A 279 25.66 39.40 41.78
N TRP A 280 24.85 38.70 40.98
CA TRP A 280 25.19 38.31 39.60
C TRP A 280 24.53 39.19 38.54
N LYS A 281 23.59 40.05 38.94
CA LYS A 281 22.84 40.98 38.07
C LYS A 281 23.73 41.76 37.10
N PRO A 282 24.84 42.40 37.54
CA PRO A 282 25.66 43.20 36.63
C PRO A 282 26.36 42.39 35.54
N ILE A 283 26.78 41.16 35.85
CA ILE A 283 27.45 40.26 34.90
C ILE A 283 26.43 39.74 33.87
N ILE A 284 25.19 39.47 34.32
CA ILE A 284 24.10 38.99 33.46
C ILE A 284 23.58 40.09 32.56
N ASP A 285 23.39 41.31 33.07
CA ASP A 285 22.94 42.45 32.26
C ASP A 285 23.96 42.74 31.15
N ASN A 286 25.26 42.69 31.47
CA ASN A 286 26.33 42.81 30.48
C ASN A 286 26.30 41.67 29.44
N TYR A 287 25.98 40.43 29.84
CA TYR A 287 25.83 39.30 28.92
C TYR A 287 24.57 39.36 28.05
N LYS A 288 23.47 39.90 28.57
CA LYS A 288 22.22 40.19 27.84
C LYS A 288 22.43 41.33 26.83
N ASP A 289 23.20 42.34 27.19
CA ASP A 289 23.54 43.47 26.33
C ASP A 289 24.60 43.10 25.27
N CYS A 290 25.58 42.24 25.59
CA CYS A 290 26.59 41.79 24.62
C CYS A 290 26.05 40.76 23.61
N ASN A 291 24.96 40.05 23.94
CA ASN A 291 24.22 39.20 23.01
C ASN A 291 22.98 39.90 22.44
N ALA A 292 22.92 41.23 22.50
CA ALA A 292 21.98 42.05 21.74
C ALA A 292 22.64 42.55 20.44
N PRO A 293 22.55 41.79 19.33
CA PRO A 293 22.53 42.37 17.99
C PRO A 293 21.15 42.98 17.66
#